data_AF-A0A0W7W565-F1
#
_entry.id   AF-A0A0W7W565-F1
#
_cell.length_a   1.000
_cell.length_b   1.000
_cell.length_c   1.000
_cell.angle_alpha   90.00
_cell.angle_beta   90.00
_cell.angle_gamma   90.00
#
_symmetry.space_group_name_H-M   'P 1'
#
loop_
_entity.id
_entity.type
_entity.pdbx_description
1 polymer ?
#
loop_
_entity_poly.entity_id
_entity_poly.type
_entity_poly.pdbx_seq_one_letter_code
_entity_poly.pdbx_strand_id
1 'polypeptide(L)'
;MQLGSRWQVGDAPHPGVPELLHETIARIEAEREGAASGASWTLTWLEGRARVELIDSAATVLADVGVTADGRVTERAVDGAPSPSDTAGDDDDEDDDDWLLG
;
A
#
# COMPACT_ATOMS: atom_id res chain seq x y z
N MET A 1 18.02 -18.63 7.15
CA MET A 1 17.33 -17.40 6.71
C MET A 1 16.22 -17.84 5.77
N GLN A 2 14.95 -17.77 6.21
CA GLN A 2 13.84 -18.17 5.35
C GLN A 2 13.38 -16.91 4.63
N LEU A 3 13.77 -16.81 3.35
CA LEU A 3 13.35 -15.73 2.48
C LEU A 3 11.82 -15.76 2.41
N GLY A 4 11.15 -14.66 2.75
CA GLY A 4 9.71 -14.54 2.58
C GLY A 4 9.31 -14.83 1.13
N SER A 5 8.10 -15.34 0.91
CA SER A 5 7.59 -15.54 -0.45
C SER A 5 7.24 -14.20 -1.06
N ARG A 6 7.68 -13.92 -2.29
CA ARG A 6 7.43 -12.66 -3.00
C ARG A 6 6.70 -12.91 -4.32
N TRP A 7 5.74 -12.07 -4.67
CA TRP A 7 5.02 -12.08 -5.96
C TRP A 7 4.76 -10.64 -6.45
N GLN A 8 4.50 -10.47 -7.74
CA GLN A 8 4.22 -9.14 -8.30
C GLN A 8 2.76 -8.76 -8.05
N VAL A 9 2.50 -7.45 -8.06
CA VAL A 9 1.12 -6.95 -8.11
C VAL A 9 0.42 -7.43 -9.36
N GLY A 10 -0.82 -7.88 -9.23
CA GLY A 10 -1.63 -8.45 -10.31
C GLY A 10 -1.36 -9.94 -10.59
N ASP A 11 -0.32 -10.53 -10.00
CA ASP A 11 -0.14 -11.99 -9.99
C ASP A 11 -0.99 -12.63 -8.89
N ALA A 12 -1.28 -13.92 -9.04
CA ALA A 12 -1.96 -14.68 -7.99
C ALA A 12 -1.13 -14.68 -6.69
N PRO A 13 -1.76 -14.46 -5.51
CA PRO A 13 -1.07 -14.53 -4.22
C PRO A 13 -0.33 -15.86 -4.05
N HIS A 14 0.82 -15.82 -3.41
CA HIS A 14 1.59 -17.03 -3.13
C HIS A 14 0.74 -18.05 -2.32
N PRO A 15 0.83 -19.37 -2.56
CA PRO A 15 -0.01 -20.37 -1.88
C PRO A 15 0.08 -20.39 -0.35
N GLY A 16 1.13 -19.79 0.21
CA GLY A 16 1.29 -19.61 1.66
C GLY A 16 0.50 -18.44 2.25
N VAL A 17 -0.13 -17.60 1.43
CA VAL A 17 -0.95 -16.48 1.89
C VAL A 17 -2.33 -17.00 2.29
N PRO A 18 -2.78 -16.77 3.55
CA PRO A 18 -4.12 -17.13 3.99
C PRO A 18 -5.22 -16.54 3.11
N GLU A 19 -6.24 -17.33 2.77
CA GLU A 19 -7.35 -16.91 1.90
C GLU A 19 -8.05 -15.63 2.40
N LEU A 20 -8.16 -15.47 3.71
CA LEU A 20 -8.76 -14.28 4.34
C LEU A 20 -8.04 -12.97 3.98
N LEU A 21 -6.79 -13.01 3.51
CA LEU A 21 -6.05 -11.84 3.06
C LEU A 21 -6.25 -11.54 1.55
N HIS A 22 -6.78 -12.48 0.77
CA HIS A 22 -6.81 -12.35 -0.70
C HIS A 22 -7.71 -11.20 -1.15
N GLU A 23 -8.88 -11.06 -0.54
CA GLU A 23 -9.80 -9.95 -0.82
C GLU A 23 -9.17 -8.59 -0.50
N THR A 24 -8.46 -8.50 0.63
CA THR A 24 -7.79 -7.26 1.04
C THR A 24 -6.62 -6.92 0.12
N ILE A 25 -5.83 -7.91 -0.29
CA ILE A 25 -4.74 -7.73 -1.27
C ILE A 25 -5.32 -7.18 -2.58
N ALA A 26 -6.34 -7.85 -3.14
CA ALA A 26 -6.96 -7.42 -4.39
C ALA A 26 -7.56 -6.01 -4.30
N ARG A 27 -8.18 -5.66 -3.16
CA ARG A 27 -8.72 -4.32 -2.91
C ARG A 27 -7.61 -3.26 -2.91
N ILE A 28 -6.50 -3.52 -2.21
CA ILE A 28 -5.35 -2.60 -2.13
C ILE A 28 -4.71 -2.40 -3.51
N GLU A 29 -4.60 -3.47 -4.31
CA GLU A 29 -4.10 -3.37 -5.69
C GLU A 29 -4.99 -2.48 -6.55
N ALA A 30 -6.32 -2.64 -6.45
CA ALA A 30 -7.29 -1.84 -7.19
C ALA A 30 -7.29 -0.36 -6.77
N GLU A 31 -7.18 -0.08 -5.47
CA GLU A 31 -7.09 1.30 -4.94
C GLU A 31 -5.80 2.03 -5.39
N ARG A 32 -4.77 1.28 -5.80
CA ARG A 32 -3.43 1.80 -6.13
C ARG A 32 -3.05 1.58 -7.59
N GLU A 33 -4.03 1.44 -8.47
CA GLU A 33 -3.81 1.29 -9.90
C GLU A 33 -2.90 2.43 -10.42
N GLY A 34 -1.75 2.07 -11.03
CA GLY A 34 -0.71 3.01 -11.45
C GLY A 34 0.44 3.23 -10.44
N ALA A 35 0.14 3.45 -9.15
CA ALA A 35 1.15 3.61 -8.10
C ALA A 35 1.85 2.30 -7.74
N ALA A 36 1.18 1.17 -7.95
CA ALA A 36 1.71 -0.17 -7.73
C ALA A 36 2.53 -0.72 -8.92
N SER A 37 2.81 0.09 -9.95
CA SER A 37 3.59 -0.35 -11.11
C SER A 37 5.02 -0.74 -10.70
N GLY A 38 5.38 -2.01 -10.91
CA GLY A 38 6.67 -2.57 -10.48
C GLY A 38 6.76 -2.83 -8.97
N ALA A 39 5.66 -2.70 -8.23
CA ALA A 39 5.57 -3.08 -6.83
C ALA A 39 5.34 -4.59 -6.69
N SER A 40 5.64 -5.10 -5.51
CA SER A 40 5.57 -6.53 -5.21
C SER A 40 5.16 -6.76 -3.77
N TRP A 41 4.41 -7.83 -3.56
CA TRP A 41 4.05 -8.30 -2.25
C TRP A 41 5.12 -9.23 -1.68
N THR A 42 5.36 -9.12 -0.38
CA THR A 42 6.23 -10.02 0.37
C THR A 42 5.46 -10.60 1.56
N LEU A 43 5.37 -11.93 1.64
CA LEU A 43 4.82 -12.66 2.77
C LEU A 43 5.92 -12.99 3.78
N THR A 44 5.71 -12.56 5.01
CA THR A 44 6.52 -12.88 6.18
C THR A 44 5.64 -13.50 7.27
N TRP A 45 6.23 -14.38 8.09
CA TRP A 45 5.57 -14.95 9.26
C TRP A 45 6.20 -14.38 10.52
N LEU A 46 5.44 -13.55 11.24
CA LEU A 46 5.88 -12.96 12.51
C LEU A 46 5.10 -13.61 13.65
N GLU A 47 5.81 -14.27 14.56
CA GLU A 47 5.22 -14.99 15.70
C GLU A 47 4.14 -16.02 15.27
N GLY A 48 4.33 -16.65 14.10
CA GLY A 48 3.36 -17.59 13.53
C GLY A 48 2.15 -16.95 12.85
N ARG A 49 2.15 -15.62 12.66
CA ARG A 49 1.08 -14.89 11.98
C ARG A 49 1.54 -14.38 10.63
N ALA A 50 0.68 -14.51 9.63
CA ALA A 50 0.96 -14.00 8.29
C ALA A 50 0.94 -12.47 8.30
N ARG A 51 1.96 -11.87 7.67
CA ARG A 51 2.07 -10.45 7.36
C ARG A 51 2.49 -10.31 5.90
N VAL A 52 1.78 -9.52 5.13
CA VAL A 52 2.05 -9.24 3.73
C VAL A 52 2.30 -7.76 3.56
N GLU A 53 3.43 -7.43 2.96
CA GLU A 53 3.86 -6.05 2.73
C GLU A 53 3.93 -5.78 1.23
N LEU A 54 3.28 -4.71 0.77
CA LEU A 54 3.42 -4.21 -0.59
C LEU A 54 4.60 -3.26 -0.62
N ILE A 55 5.60 -3.56 -1.45
CA ILE A 55 6.85 -2.81 -1.53
C ILE A 55 7.06 -2.36 -2.98
N ASP A 56 7.32 -1.06 -3.17
CA ASP A 56 7.62 -0.49 -4.50
C ASP A 56 9.06 -0.81 -4.97
N SER A 57 9.41 -0.31 -6.15
CA SER A 57 10.75 -0.49 -6.72
C SER A 57 11.86 0.28 -5.97
N ALA A 58 11.50 1.29 -5.17
CA ALA A 58 12.39 2.08 -4.31
C ALA A 58 12.52 1.52 -2.89
N ALA A 59 11.97 0.32 -2.64
CA ALA A 59 11.92 -0.33 -1.33
C ALA A 59 11.06 0.39 -0.27
N THR A 60 10.12 1.23 -0.71
CA THR A 60 9.11 1.87 0.14
C THR A 60 7.97 0.89 0.39
N VAL A 61 7.55 0.74 1.65
CA VAL A 61 6.33 -0.02 1.98
C VAL A 61 5.12 0.86 1.68
N LEU A 62 4.24 0.40 0.79
CA LEU A 62 3.02 1.08 0.35
C LEU A 62 1.76 0.60 1.10
N ALA A 63 1.79 -0.64 1.58
CA ALA A 63 0.74 -1.22 2.41
C ALA A 63 1.30 -2.37 3.25
N ASP A 64 0.69 -2.59 4.40
CA ASP A 64 1.04 -3.68 5.31
C ASP A 64 -0.24 -4.29 5.87
N VAL A 65 -0.46 -5.56 5.55
CA VAL A 65 -1.64 -6.31 5.95
C VAL A 65 -1.23 -7.51 6.78
N GLY A 66 -1.90 -7.76 7.88
CA GLY A 66 -1.59 -8.87 8.78
C GLY A 66 -2.82 -9.56 9.33
N VAL A 67 -2.57 -10.65 10.04
CA VAL A 67 -3.59 -11.41 10.77
C VAL A 67 -3.33 -11.29 12.27
N THR A 68 -4.35 -10.91 13.05
CA THR A 68 -4.25 -10.88 14.51
C THR A 68 -4.26 -12.30 15.10
N ALA A 69 -3.95 -12.42 16.39
CA ALA A 69 -4.05 -13.70 17.10
C ALA A 69 -5.46 -14.32 17.02
N ASP A 70 -6.50 -13.47 16.99
CA ASP A 70 -7.90 -13.87 16.90
C ASP A 70 -8.38 -14.13 15.46
N GLY A 71 -7.48 -14.07 14.46
CA GLY A 71 -7.80 -14.34 13.06
C GLY A 71 -8.45 -13.19 12.30
N ARG A 72 -8.37 -11.95 12.80
CA ARG A 72 -8.89 -10.75 12.11
C ARG A 72 -7.83 -10.14 11.20
N VAL A 73 -8.24 -9.69 10.02
CA VAL A 73 -7.41 -8.88 9.11
C VAL A 73 -7.15 -7.51 9.71
N THR A 74 -5.89 -7.09 9.71
CA THR A 74 -5.49 -5.74 10.07
C THR A 74 -4.71 -5.12 8.95
N GLU A 75 -4.99 -3.85 8.67
CA GLU A 75 -4.24 -3.04 7.73
C GLU A 75 -3.53 -1.95 8.50
N ARG A 76 -2.23 -1.79 8.29
CA ARG A 76 -1.46 -0.69 8.82
C ARG A 76 -1.25 0.32 7.70
N ALA A 77 -1.78 1.52 7.90
CA ALA A 77 -1.42 2.66 7.07
C ALA A 77 0.08 2.93 7.23
N VAL A 78 0.76 3.04 6.10
CA VAL A 78 2.14 3.48 5.99
C VAL A 78 2.10 4.88 5.38
N ASP A 79 2.71 5.85 6.05
CA ASP A 79 2.68 7.26 5.66
C ASP A 79 3.18 7.41 4.21
N GLY A 80 2.37 8.06 3.36
CA GLY A 80 2.68 8.29 1.94
C GLY A 80 1.61 7.80 0.95
N ALA A 81 0.60 7.04 1.38
CA ALA A 81 -0.58 6.83 0.55
C ALA A 81 -1.35 8.16 0.43
N PRO A 82 -1.70 8.63 -0.78
CA PRO A 82 -2.54 9.81 -0.92
C PRO A 82 -3.84 9.54 -0.15
N SER A 83 -4.12 10.40 0.84
CA SER A 83 -5.41 10.37 1.51
C SER A 83 -6.47 10.61 0.43
N PRO A 84 -7.60 9.88 0.39
CA PRO A 84 -8.66 10.16 -0.58
C PRO A 84 -9.23 11.59 -0.43
N SER A 85 -8.89 12.29 0.64
CA SER A 85 -9.21 13.70 0.87
C SER A 85 -8.26 14.71 0.20
N ASP A 86 -7.14 14.28 -0.38
CA ASP A 86 -6.14 15.18 -1.03
C ASP A 86 -6.46 15.48 -2.51
N THR A 87 -7.56 14.94 -3.06
CA THR A 87 -7.95 15.18 -4.48
C THR A 87 -9.12 16.18 -4.63
N ALA A 88 -9.47 16.90 -3.57
CA ALA A 88 -10.35 18.06 -3.70
C ALA A 88 -9.49 19.27 -4.05
N GLY A 89 -9.53 19.64 -5.34
CA GLY A 89 -8.74 20.73 -5.90
C GLY A 89 -8.97 22.09 -5.22
N ASP A 90 -7.92 22.88 -5.26
CA ASP A 90 -7.94 24.33 -5.13
C ASP A 90 -6.99 24.85 -6.21
N ASP A 91 -7.53 24.94 -7.42
CA ASP A 91 -6.98 25.68 -8.54
C ASP A 91 -7.87 26.91 -8.65
N ASP A 92 -7.55 27.96 -7.88
CA ASP A 92 -7.89 29.37 -8.14
C ASP A 92 -7.26 30.25 -7.04
N ASP A 93 -6.09 30.83 -7.30
CA ASP A 93 -5.75 32.21 -6.91
C ASP A 93 -4.45 32.58 -7.65
N GLU A 94 -4.61 32.81 -8.96
CA GLU A 94 -3.73 33.66 -9.76
C GLU A 94 -4.00 35.12 -9.39
N ASP A 95 -3.59 35.60 -8.20
CA ASP A 95 -3.56 37.03 -7.91
C ASP A 95 -2.64 37.30 -6.72
N ASP A 96 -1.43 37.80 -6.97
CA ASP A 96 -0.74 38.79 -6.12
C ASP A 96 0.57 39.26 -6.81
N ASP A 97 0.40 39.89 -7.97
CA ASP A 97 1.37 40.80 -8.61
C ASP A 97 1.49 42.14 -7.82
N ASP A 98 1.73 42.08 -6.50
CA ASP A 98 1.85 43.27 -5.63
C ASP A 98 3.30 43.59 -5.20
N TRP A 99 4.26 43.43 -6.14
CA TRP A 99 5.69 43.74 -5.94
C TRP A 99 6.16 45.03 -6.62
N LEU A 100 5.26 45.84 -7.20
CA LEU A 100 5.62 47.04 -7.97
C LEU A 100 4.72 48.24 -7.68
N LEU A 101 4.81 48.85 -6.47
CA LEU A 101 4.71 50.31 -6.25
C LEU A 101 4.82 50.67 -4.75
N GLY A 102 5.96 51.24 -4.36
CA GLY A 102 6.19 51.82 -3.03
C GLY A 102 7.61 52.34 -2.85
#